data_AF-A0A816DH26-F1
#
_entry.id   AF-A0A816DH26-F1
#
_cell.length_a   1.000
_cell.length_b   1.000
_cell.length_c   1.000
_cell.angle_alpha   90.00
_cell.angle_beta   90.00
_cell.angle_gamma   90.00
#
_symmetry.space_group_name_H-M   'P 1'
#
loop_
_entity.id
_entity.type
_entity.pdbx_description
1 polymer ?
#
loop_
_entity_poly.entity_id
_entity_poly.type
_entity_poly.pdbx_seq_one_letter_code
_entity_poly.pdbx_strand_id
1 'polypeptide(L)'
;MVTLSLTGDAWVALQTGGGDTVKCRGASATATVPIGVVADKCAGICNTFPGATLATDNCTMSYTASVVGFWAVSLMMEDYEFTWQTTPLSATSLQFLVQLYTSRSSSCIVGPAYTENRPVGACVGVDINQTVVETATFSVGCTGVTFSDVLTTSPPGMARDVITQSTTNALVYSITITWIPPASAWGSNLVCYTPIDSLGQQGDTQCVTYRVDVLLLHLNLSIQSPVGTVLANQSSWRVECTKAVNRPSAVAYIPFFQL
;
A
#
# COMPACT_ATOMS: atom_id res chain seq x y z
N MET A 1 11.70 -23.39 2.10
CA MET A 1 10.91 -22.63 3.07
C MET A 1 10.51 -21.35 2.37
N VAL A 2 9.21 -21.12 2.18
CA VAL A 2 8.71 -19.88 1.57
C VAL A 2 8.21 -19.01 2.71
N THR A 3 8.69 -17.77 2.75
CA THR A 3 8.28 -16.78 3.75
C THR A 3 7.35 -15.80 3.06
N LEU A 4 6.08 -15.81 3.47
CA LEU A 4 5.14 -14.76 3.11
C LEU A 4 5.23 -13.72 4.22
N SER A 5 6.06 -12.71 3.96
CA SER A 5 6.19 -11.57 4.83
C SER A 5 5.12 -10.56 4.43
N LEU A 6 4.12 -10.33 5.30
CA LEU A 6 3.21 -9.19 5.15
C LEU A 6 3.90 -7.88 5.57
N THR A 7 5.18 -7.72 5.21
CA THR A 7 5.96 -6.52 5.44
C THR A 7 5.90 -5.68 4.17
N GLY A 8 5.08 -4.63 4.21
CA GLY A 8 4.95 -3.66 3.13
C GLY A 8 3.58 -3.69 2.45
N ASP A 9 2.76 -2.69 2.77
CA ASP A 9 1.89 -1.97 1.82
C ASP A 9 0.64 -2.60 1.20
N ALA A 10 0.15 -3.76 1.64
CA ALA A 10 -1.26 -4.11 1.45
C ALA A 10 -2.22 -3.33 2.41
N TRP A 11 -1.70 -2.32 3.10
CA TRP A 11 -2.41 -1.54 4.10
C TRP A 11 -3.28 -0.47 3.44
N VAL A 12 -4.54 -0.81 3.14
CA VAL A 12 -5.60 0.19 3.24
C VAL A 12 -5.68 0.61 4.71
N ALA A 13 -4.98 1.71 5.03
CA ALA A 13 -5.13 2.51 6.24
C ALA A 13 -5.02 1.77 7.59
N LEU A 14 -3.82 1.32 7.95
CA LEU A 14 -3.38 1.18 9.36
C LEU A 14 -1.96 1.75 9.51
N GLN A 15 -1.70 2.87 8.85
CA GLN A 15 -0.55 3.71 9.17
C GLN A 15 -1.06 4.88 10.01
N THR A 16 -1.22 4.67 11.30
CA THR A 16 -1.31 5.76 12.27
C THR A 16 0.12 6.13 12.64
N GLY A 17 0.52 7.34 12.28
CA GLY A 17 1.72 7.92 12.86
C GLY A 17 1.51 8.05 14.37
N GLY A 18 2.04 7.10 15.15
CA GLY A 18 2.01 7.19 16.61
C GLY A 18 1.91 5.85 17.32
N GLY A 19 3.00 5.08 17.44
CA GLY A 19 3.17 4.06 18.49
C GLY A 19 2.28 2.82 18.46
N ASP A 20 1.25 2.76 17.61
CA ASP A 20 0.33 1.63 17.52
C ASP A 20 1.05 0.34 17.07
N THR A 21 0.61 -0.79 17.60
CA THR A 21 1.12 -2.13 17.34
C THR A 21 0.09 -2.93 16.57
N VAL A 22 0.46 -3.43 15.40
CA VAL A 22 -0.37 -4.38 14.66
C VAL A 22 0.04 -5.81 15.00
N LYS A 23 -0.95 -6.65 15.32
CA LYS A 23 -0.79 -8.09 15.46
C LYS A 23 -1.74 -8.82 14.53
N CYS A 24 -1.52 -10.12 14.38
CA CYS A 24 -2.42 -10.94 13.59
C CYS A 24 -2.52 -12.36 14.13
N ARG A 25 -3.61 -13.01 13.72
CA ARG A 25 -3.95 -14.38 14.05
C ARG A 25 -4.74 -14.99 12.91
N GLY A 26 -4.94 -16.31 12.94
CA GLY A 26 -5.93 -16.94 12.05
C GLY A 26 -7.31 -16.31 12.25
N ALA A 27 -8.01 -16.02 11.15
CA ALA A 27 -9.37 -15.52 11.26
C ALA A 27 -10.27 -16.55 11.92
N SER A 28 -11.23 -16.06 12.70
CA SER A 28 -12.28 -16.85 13.34
C SER A 28 -13.59 -16.15 13.07
N ALA A 29 -14.68 -16.92 12.94
CA ALA A 29 -16.03 -16.38 12.81
C ALA A 29 -16.45 -15.49 14.00
N THR A 30 -15.66 -15.45 15.08
CA THR A 30 -15.89 -14.60 16.24
C THR A 30 -14.68 -13.70 16.47
N ALA A 31 -14.83 -12.40 16.18
CA ALA A 31 -13.90 -11.36 16.61
C ALA A 31 -14.59 -10.46 17.65
N THR A 32 -14.08 -10.44 18.88
CA THR A 32 -14.59 -9.58 19.95
C THR A 32 -13.83 -8.25 19.93
N VAL A 33 -14.51 -7.18 19.53
CA VAL A 33 -13.97 -5.80 19.53
C VAL A 33 -14.63 -5.05 20.71
N PRO A 34 -13.93 -4.13 21.42
CA PRO A 34 -14.40 -3.48 22.66
C PRO A 34 -15.78 -2.79 22.61
N ILE A 35 -16.36 -2.59 21.44
CA ILE A 35 -17.70 -1.98 21.26
C ILE A 35 -18.85 -2.99 21.45
N GLY A 36 -18.59 -4.24 21.87
CA GLY A 36 -19.65 -5.21 22.17
C GLY A 36 -20.42 -5.70 20.92
N VAL A 37 -19.96 -5.29 19.73
CA VAL A 37 -20.43 -5.84 18.46
C VAL A 37 -19.58 -7.07 18.17
N VAL A 38 -20.19 -8.25 18.22
CA VAL A 38 -19.64 -9.44 17.57
C VAL A 38 -19.73 -9.14 16.08
N ALA A 39 -18.65 -8.59 15.53
CA ALA A 39 -18.57 -8.43 14.10
C ALA A 39 -18.27 -9.81 13.53
N ASP A 40 -19.23 -10.36 12.78
CA ASP A 40 -19.09 -11.60 12.01
C ASP A 40 -18.11 -11.32 10.85
N LYS A 41 -16.81 -11.20 11.20
CA LYS A 41 -15.75 -10.81 10.28
C LYS A 41 -15.10 -12.07 9.75
N CYS A 42 -15.72 -12.61 8.70
CA CYS A 42 -15.23 -13.67 7.82
C CYS A 42 -14.82 -14.99 8.52
N ALA A 43 -15.40 -16.10 8.04
CA ALA A 43 -15.15 -17.43 8.62
C ALA A 43 -13.66 -17.84 8.56
N GLY A 44 -13.23 -18.58 9.59
CA GLY A 44 -11.93 -19.24 9.62
C GLY A 44 -11.81 -20.36 8.59
N ILE A 45 -10.59 -20.70 8.19
CA ILE A 45 -10.30 -21.80 7.29
C ILE A 45 -9.86 -23.01 8.12
N CYS A 46 -10.49 -24.18 7.88
CA CYS A 46 -10.19 -25.40 8.63
C CYS A 46 -8.88 -26.09 8.22
N ASN A 47 -8.39 -25.82 7.00
CA ASN A 47 -7.17 -26.41 6.45
C ASN A 47 -6.17 -25.32 6.08
N THR A 48 -5.20 -25.06 6.94
CA THR A 48 -4.07 -24.17 6.65
C THR A 48 -3.02 -24.88 5.81
N PHE A 49 -2.08 -24.12 5.25
CA PHE A 49 -0.90 -24.67 4.58
C PHE A 49 -0.17 -25.71 5.47
N PRO A 50 0.32 -26.84 4.91
CA PRO A 50 1.10 -27.82 5.67
C PRO A 50 2.37 -27.19 6.27
N GLY A 51 2.54 -27.36 7.57
CA GLY A 51 3.67 -26.79 8.31
C GLY A 51 3.70 -25.27 8.34
N ALA A 52 2.56 -24.60 8.13
CA ALA A 52 2.48 -23.16 8.25
C ALA A 52 2.61 -22.69 9.70
N THR A 53 3.38 -21.64 9.91
CA THR A 53 3.51 -20.94 11.18
C THR A 53 3.33 -19.44 10.95
N LEU A 54 2.54 -18.80 11.80
CA LEU A 54 2.32 -17.36 11.79
C LEU A 54 3.02 -16.73 12.99
N ALA A 55 3.94 -15.81 12.74
CA ALA A 55 4.47 -14.93 13.76
C ALA A 55 3.48 -13.79 13.98
N THR A 56 2.80 -13.81 15.13
CA THR A 56 1.67 -12.92 15.44
C THR A 56 2.06 -11.45 15.53
N ASP A 57 3.30 -11.16 15.94
CA ASP A 57 3.75 -9.81 16.28
C ASP A 57 4.28 -9.02 15.08
N ASN A 58 4.57 -9.70 13.96
CA ASN A 58 5.06 -9.08 12.73
C ASN A 58 4.34 -9.56 11.47
N CYS A 59 3.30 -10.38 11.65
CA CYS A 59 2.46 -10.91 10.59
C CYS A 59 3.19 -11.61 9.45
N THR A 60 4.27 -12.30 9.80
CA THR A 60 5.01 -13.13 8.88
C THR A 60 4.49 -14.56 8.95
N MET A 61 4.04 -15.10 7.83
CA MET A 61 3.65 -16.50 7.70
C MET A 61 4.73 -17.26 6.93
N SER A 62 5.28 -18.31 7.52
CA SER A 62 6.20 -19.23 6.84
C SER A 62 5.51 -20.57 6.62
N TYR A 63 5.71 -21.18 5.45
CA TYR A 63 5.12 -22.47 5.12
C TYR A 63 6.04 -23.33 4.24
N THR A 64 5.70 -24.62 4.16
CA THR A 64 6.36 -25.56 3.25
C THR A 64 5.38 -25.98 2.17
N ALA A 65 5.61 -25.47 0.96
CA ALA A 65 4.83 -25.85 -0.22
C ALA A 65 5.19 -27.28 -0.66
N SER A 66 4.35 -28.26 -0.30
CA SER A 66 4.57 -29.68 -0.68
C SER A 66 3.48 -30.26 -1.58
N VAL A 67 2.31 -29.62 -1.66
CA VAL A 67 1.14 -30.13 -2.40
C VAL A 67 0.60 -29.05 -3.35
N VAL A 68 0.64 -29.36 -4.64
CA VAL A 68 0.08 -28.53 -5.72
C VAL A 68 -1.44 -28.38 -5.54
N GLY A 69 -1.95 -27.18 -5.79
CA GLY A 69 -3.37 -26.87 -5.66
C GLY A 69 -3.63 -25.44 -5.20
N PHE A 70 -4.89 -25.11 -4.98
CA PHE A 70 -5.31 -23.85 -4.37
C PHE A 70 -5.37 -23.99 -2.85
N TRP A 71 -4.80 -23.01 -2.18
CA TRP A 71 -4.75 -22.90 -0.74
C TRP A 71 -5.33 -21.56 -0.33
N ALA A 72 -6.22 -21.58 0.65
CA ALA A 72 -6.81 -20.35 1.16
C ALA A 72 -6.04 -19.88 2.40
N VAL A 73 -5.84 -18.57 2.49
CA VAL A 73 -5.27 -17.89 3.66
C VAL A 73 -6.34 -16.95 4.21
N SER A 74 -6.55 -16.99 5.53
CA SER A 74 -7.54 -16.16 6.22
C SER A 74 -6.95 -15.71 7.56
N LEU A 75 -6.65 -14.42 7.64
CA LEU A 75 -6.01 -13.79 8.78
C LEU A 75 -6.91 -12.68 9.33
N MET A 76 -6.85 -12.48 10.64
CA MET A 76 -7.35 -11.27 11.28
C MET A 76 -6.16 -10.37 11.56
N MET A 77 -6.22 -9.14 11.04
CA MET A 77 -5.29 -8.06 11.34
C MET A 77 -5.92 -7.19 12.43
N GLU A 78 -5.17 -6.94 13.49
CA GLU A 78 -5.67 -6.34 14.71
C GLU A 78 -4.74 -5.22 15.15
N ASP A 79 -5.34 -4.07 15.43
CA ASP A 79 -4.68 -2.84 15.81
C ASP A 79 -4.76 -2.64 17.32
N TYR A 80 -3.65 -2.28 17.93
CA TYR A 80 -3.50 -2.09 19.37
C TYR A 80 -2.75 -0.78 19.61
N GLU A 81 -3.10 -0.08 20.68
CA GLU A 81 -2.34 1.09 21.13
C GLU A 81 -0.93 0.68 21.62
N PHE A 82 -0.82 -0.50 22.26
CA PHE A 82 0.41 -1.00 22.85
C PHE A 82 0.64 -2.50 22.65
N THR A 83 1.91 -2.91 22.66
CA THR A 83 2.33 -4.32 22.48
C THR A 83 1.80 -5.27 23.56
N TRP A 84 1.56 -4.81 24.79
CA TRP A 84 1.04 -5.65 25.89
C TRP A 84 -0.48 -5.77 25.92
N GLN A 85 -1.22 -5.03 25.09
CA GLN A 85 -2.67 -5.14 25.04
C GLN A 85 -3.10 -6.48 24.40
N THR A 86 -4.19 -7.03 24.92
CA THR A 86 -4.82 -8.28 24.47
C THR A 86 -6.18 -8.05 23.82
N THR A 87 -6.66 -6.81 23.82
CA THR A 87 -7.92 -6.43 23.18
C THR A 87 -7.63 -5.37 22.11
N PRO A 88 -7.98 -5.63 20.85
CA PRO A 88 -7.67 -4.71 19.76
C PRO A 88 -8.62 -3.50 19.77
N LEU A 89 -8.08 -2.34 19.39
CA LEU A 89 -8.86 -1.13 19.11
C LEU A 89 -9.69 -1.29 17.84
N SER A 90 -9.09 -1.89 16.81
CA SER A 90 -9.74 -2.17 15.54
C SER A 90 -9.26 -3.51 14.96
N ALA A 91 -10.07 -4.09 14.08
CA ALA A 91 -9.71 -5.36 13.46
C ALA A 91 -10.33 -5.50 12.06
N THR A 92 -9.58 -6.07 11.13
CA THR A 92 -10.01 -6.35 9.75
C THR A 92 -9.55 -7.73 9.29
N SER A 93 -10.35 -8.39 8.46
CA SER A 93 -10.03 -9.71 7.92
C SER A 93 -9.34 -9.61 6.57
N LEU A 94 -8.25 -10.36 6.39
CA LEU A 94 -7.55 -10.53 5.11
C LEU A 94 -7.76 -11.96 4.62
N GLN A 95 -8.31 -12.11 3.41
CA GLN A 95 -8.49 -13.42 2.77
C GLN A 95 -7.97 -13.41 1.34
N PHE A 96 -7.18 -14.42 1.00
CA PHE A 96 -6.68 -14.60 -0.36
C PHE A 96 -6.42 -16.08 -0.67
N LEU A 97 -6.34 -16.39 -1.96
CA LEU A 97 -5.97 -17.70 -2.46
C LEU A 97 -4.52 -17.68 -2.94
N VAL A 98 -3.80 -18.75 -2.65
CA VAL A 98 -2.46 -19.03 -3.15
C VAL A 98 -2.53 -20.29 -4.00
N GLN A 99 -2.08 -20.21 -5.25
CA GLN A 99 -1.97 -21.38 -6.10
C GLN A 99 -0.53 -21.90 -6.04
N LEU A 100 -0.36 -23.11 -5.51
CA LEU A 100 0.87 -23.87 -5.67
C LEU A 100 0.81 -24.63 -6.98
N TYR A 101 1.82 -24.48 -7.82
CA TYR A 101 1.97 -25.20 -9.07
C TYR A 101 3.43 -25.64 -9.25
N THR A 102 3.64 -26.70 -10.04
CA THR A 102 4.99 -27.08 -10.45
C THR A 102 5.50 -26.08 -11.48
N SER A 103 6.62 -25.42 -11.19
CA SER A 103 7.24 -24.51 -12.15
C SER A 103 7.52 -25.25 -13.47
N ARG A 104 7.26 -24.58 -14.59
CA ARG A 104 7.57 -25.13 -15.93
C ARG A 104 9.08 -25.12 -16.23
N SER A 105 9.86 -24.41 -15.44
CA SER A 105 11.32 -24.32 -15.53
C SER A 105 11.95 -24.40 -14.15
N SER A 106 13.09 -25.09 -14.04
CA SER A 106 13.88 -25.19 -12.81
C SER A 106 14.89 -24.06 -12.64
N SER A 107 15.08 -23.19 -13.64
CA SER A 107 16.12 -22.15 -13.65
C SER A 107 15.62 -20.73 -13.36
N CYS A 108 14.31 -20.50 -13.43
CA CYS A 108 13.69 -19.21 -13.14
C CYS A 108 12.66 -19.39 -12.03
N ILE A 109 13.02 -18.98 -10.82
CA ILE A 109 12.18 -19.09 -9.60
C ILE A 109 11.83 -17.71 -9.02
N VAL A 110 12.23 -16.64 -9.69
CA VAL A 110 12.02 -15.25 -9.27
C VAL A 110 11.02 -14.63 -10.24
N GLY A 111 9.88 -14.18 -9.72
CA GLY A 111 8.88 -13.44 -10.49
C GLY A 111 9.38 -12.05 -10.92
N PRO A 112 8.62 -11.33 -11.77
CA PRO A 112 9.01 -9.98 -12.17
C PRO A 112 9.03 -9.02 -10.98
N ALA A 113 9.90 -8.01 -11.02
CA ALA A 113 9.97 -6.99 -9.97
C ALA A 113 9.50 -5.64 -10.49
N TYR A 114 8.73 -4.90 -9.70
CA TYR A 114 8.46 -3.48 -9.97
C TYR A 114 9.75 -2.68 -9.88
N THR A 115 10.02 -1.82 -10.87
CA THR A 115 11.30 -1.13 -11.02
C THR A 115 11.25 0.35 -10.74
N GLU A 116 10.07 0.93 -10.48
CA GLU A 116 10.00 2.36 -10.20
C GLU A 116 10.38 2.67 -8.77
N ASN A 117 10.99 3.84 -8.63
CA ASN A 117 11.51 4.33 -7.37
C ASN A 117 10.44 5.11 -6.60
N ARG A 118 9.22 4.56 -6.47
CA ARG A 118 8.25 5.09 -5.52
C ARG A 118 8.59 4.54 -4.14
N PRO A 119 8.78 5.40 -3.12
CA PRO A 119 8.94 4.93 -1.75
C PRO A 119 7.77 4.04 -1.36
N VAL A 120 8.06 2.96 -0.63
CA VAL A 120 7.09 2.14 0.09
C VAL A 120 6.15 3.08 0.88
N GLY A 121 4.85 2.99 0.64
CA GLY A 121 3.81 3.85 1.24
C GLY A 121 3.59 5.19 0.54
N ALA A 122 4.05 5.36 -0.71
CA ALA A 122 3.85 6.60 -1.46
C ALA A 122 2.36 7.00 -1.54
N CYS A 123 2.09 8.26 -1.18
CA CYS A 123 0.76 8.86 -1.24
C CYS A 123 0.77 9.98 -2.29
N VAL A 124 -0.11 9.88 -3.28
CA VAL A 124 -0.24 10.86 -4.38
C VAL A 124 -1.55 11.64 -4.18
N GLY A 125 -1.45 12.95 -4.02
CA GLY A 125 -2.63 13.82 -4.00
C GLY A 125 -3.14 14.07 -5.42
N VAL A 126 -4.44 13.91 -5.63
CA VAL A 126 -5.09 14.14 -6.93
C VAL A 126 -6.39 14.91 -6.74
N ASP A 127 -6.71 15.80 -7.68
CA ASP A 127 -7.93 16.59 -7.62
C ASP A 127 -9.09 15.90 -8.34
N ILE A 128 -10.31 16.14 -7.86
CA ILE A 128 -11.54 15.66 -8.52
C ILE A 128 -11.61 16.19 -9.95
N ASN A 129 -12.02 15.33 -10.88
CA ASN A 129 -12.18 15.62 -12.30
C ASN A 129 -10.88 16.06 -13.03
N GLN A 130 -9.70 15.86 -12.42
CA GLN A 130 -8.42 16.05 -13.09
C GLN A 130 -7.87 14.71 -13.61
N THR A 131 -7.33 14.71 -14.82
CA THR A 131 -6.75 13.49 -15.39
C THR A 131 -5.43 13.16 -14.73
N VAL A 132 -5.36 11.97 -14.15
CA VAL A 132 -4.16 11.34 -13.61
C VAL A 132 -3.63 10.38 -14.66
N VAL A 133 -2.36 10.52 -15.03
CA VAL A 133 -1.63 9.58 -15.90
C VAL A 133 -0.37 9.15 -15.18
N GLU A 134 -0.19 7.85 -15.04
CA GLU A 134 0.98 7.28 -14.40
C GLU A 134 1.45 6.04 -15.15
N THR A 135 2.76 5.94 -15.34
CA THR A 135 3.39 4.72 -15.86
C THR A 135 3.83 3.88 -14.67
N ALA A 136 3.66 2.57 -14.76
CA ALA A 136 4.23 1.59 -13.85
C ALA A 136 5.18 0.68 -14.65
N THR A 137 6.43 0.53 -14.19
CA THR A 137 7.45 -0.29 -14.86
C THR A 137 7.84 -1.53 -14.06
N PHE A 138 8.12 -2.61 -14.78
CA PHE A 138 8.47 -3.91 -14.24
C PHE A 138 9.67 -4.49 -14.99
N SER A 139 10.48 -5.29 -14.31
CA SER A 139 11.57 -6.05 -14.90
C SER A 139 11.37 -7.55 -14.71
N VAL A 140 11.67 -8.32 -15.75
CA VAL A 140 11.71 -9.79 -15.69
C VAL A 140 13.13 -10.23 -15.35
N GLY A 141 13.29 -11.05 -14.31
CA GLY A 141 14.60 -11.46 -13.80
C GLY A 141 15.31 -12.55 -14.59
N CYS A 142 14.65 -13.17 -15.57
CA CYS A 142 15.13 -14.38 -16.24
C CYS A 142 15.23 -14.22 -17.76
N THR A 143 16.34 -14.71 -18.33
CA THR A 143 16.53 -14.73 -19.78
C THR A 143 15.56 -15.71 -20.44
N GLY A 144 14.92 -15.29 -21.54
CA GLY A 144 13.97 -16.11 -22.29
C GLY A 144 12.55 -16.16 -21.70
N VAL A 145 12.32 -15.47 -20.58
CA VAL A 145 11.00 -15.27 -19.98
C VAL A 145 10.52 -13.87 -20.35
N THR A 146 9.23 -13.74 -20.66
CA THR A 146 8.60 -12.46 -21.01
C THR A 146 7.58 -12.08 -19.96
N PHE A 147 7.27 -10.80 -19.87
CA PHE A 147 6.13 -10.33 -19.08
C PHE A 147 4.83 -10.78 -19.74
N SER A 148 3.91 -11.35 -18.97
CA SER A 148 2.66 -11.91 -19.49
C SER A 148 1.46 -11.06 -19.12
N ASP A 149 1.36 -10.69 -17.84
CA ASP A 149 0.21 -9.95 -17.33
C ASP A 149 0.57 -9.19 -16.05
N VAL A 150 -0.35 -8.35 -15.60
CA VAL A 150 -0.29 -7.67 -14.31
C VAL A 150 -1.68 -7.72 -13.69
N LEU A 151 -1.80 -8.26 -12.48
CA LEU A 151 -3.04 -8.14 -11.74
C LEU A 151 -3.11 -6.74 -11.14
N THR A 152 -4.23 -6.07 -11.34
CA THR A 152 -4.46 -4.71 -10.87
C THR A 152 -5.67 -4.67 -9.97
N THR A 153 -5.50 -4.18 -8.74
CA THR A 153 -6.61 -3.68 -7.93
C THR A 153 -6.67 -2.18 -8.14
N SER A 154 -7.80 -1.64 -8.59
CA SER A 154 -7.92 -0.22 -8.90
C SER A 154 -9.29 0.36 -8.51
N PRO A 155 -9.38 1.68 -8.26
CA PRO A 155 -10.64 2.37 -8.05
C PRO A 155 -11.54 2.33 -9.29
N PRO A 156 -12.87 2.51 -9.11
CA PRO A 156 -13.79 2.62 -10.23
C PRO A 156 -13.39 3.70 -11.23
N GLY A 157 -13.43 3.35 -12.53
CA GLY A 157 -13.13 4.26 -13.63
C GLY A 157 -11.63 4.42 -13.94
N MET A 158 -10.74 3.77 -13.20
CA MET A 158 -9.31 3.73 -13.56
C MET A 158 -9.10 2.72 -14.69
N ALA A 159 -8.52 3.17 -15.79
CA ALA A 159 -8.18 2.36 -16.94
C ALA A 159 -6.68 2.07 -16.96
N ARG A 160 -6.32 0.92 -17.54
CA ARG A 160 -4.93 0.54 -17.84
C ARG A 160 -4.79 0.30 -19.34
N ASP A 161 -3.66 0.72 -19.90
CA ASP A 161 -3.30 0.45 -21.27
C ASP A 161 -2.71 -0.95 -21.45
N VAL A 162 -2.41 -1.29 -22.71
CA VAL A 162 -1.71 -2.52 -23.06
C VAL A 162 -0.27 -2.52 -22.54
N ILE A 163 0.22 -3.71 -22.19
CA ILE A 163 1.61 -3.91 -21.77
C ILE A 163 2.53 -3.57 -22.94
N THR A 164 3.51 -2.69 -22.68
CA THR A 164 4.50 -2.27 -23.65
C THR A 164 5.89 -2.71 -23.20
N GLN A 165 6.66 -3.32 -24.09
CA GLN A 165 8.06 -3.67 -23.83
C GLN A 165 8.96 -2.47 -24.13
N SER A 166 9.95 -2.23 -23.28
CA SER A 166 10.94 -1.18 -23.50
C SER A 166 11.76 -1.47 -24.76
N THR A 167 11.94 -0.44 -25.59
CA THR A 167 12.76 -0.51 -26.81
C THR A 167 14.25 -0.54 -26.53
N THR A 168 14.68 -0.15 -25.33
CA THR A 168 16.08 -0.10 -24.91
C THR A 168 16.49 -1.29 -24.04
N ASN A 169 15.53 -1.93 -23.37
CA ASN A 169 15.77 -3.09 -22.52
C ASN A 169 14.65 -4.11 -22.65
N ALA A 170 14.92 -5.24 -23.30
CA ALA A 170 13.95 -6.31 -23.52
C ALA A 170 13.43 -6.97 -22.23
N LEU A 171 14.08 -6.76 -21.08
CA LEU A 171 13.63 -7.27 -19.80
C LEU A 171 12.67 -6.32 -19.08
N VAL A 172 12.50 -5.09 -19.57
CA VAL A 172 11.67 -4.06 -18.93
C VAL A 172 10.36 -3.89 -19.70
N TYR A 173 9.27 -3.86 -18.94
CA TYR A 173 7.91 -3.71 -19.44
C TYR A 173 7.20 -2.61 -18.66
N SER A 174 6.23 -1.96 -19.29
CA SER A 174 5.48 -0.87 -18.68
C SER A 174 4.00 -0.96 -19.01
N ILE A 175 3.19 -0.49 -18.08
CA ILE A 175 1.78 -0.19 -18.30
C ILE A 175 1.55 1.28 -17.96
N THR A 176 0.62 1.92 -18.66
CA THR A 176 0.14 3.25 -18.30
C THR A 176 -1.24 3.10 -17.69
N ILE A 177 -1.47 3.73 -16.55
CA ILE A 177 -2.79 3.90 -15.96
C ILE A 177 -3.28 5.32 -16.20
N THR A 178 -4.58 5.43 -16.49
CA THR A 178 -5.27 6.71 -16.65
C THR A 178 -6.52 6.71 -15.79
N TRP A 179 -6.73 7.79 -15.02
CA TRP A 179 -7.90 7.92 -14.16
C TRP A 179 -8.37 9.36 -14.08
N ILE A 180 -9.69 9.54 -14.10
CA ILE A 180 -10.34 10.82 -13.79
C ILE A 180 -11.21 10.56 -12.56
N PRO A 181 -10.74 10.92 -11.35
CA PRO A 181 -11.43 10.60 -10.12
C PRO A 181 -12.76 11.38 -10.03
N PRO A 182 -13.90 10.69 -9.92
CA PRO A 182 -15.17 11.36 -9.67
C PRO A 182 -15.22 11.90 -8.23
N ALA A 183 -16.15 12.81 -7.95
CA ALA A 183 -16.36 13.31 -6.59
C ALA A 183 -16.71 12.19 -5.57
N SER A 184 -17.28 11.07 -6.03
CA SER A 184 -17.55 9.89 -5.20
C SER A 184 -16.29 9.11 -4.79
N ALA A 185 -15.15 9.33 -5.46
CA ALA A 185 -13.87 8.74 -5.08
C ALA A 185 -13.15 9.56 -4.00
N TRP A 186 -13.82 10.50 -3.32
CA TRP A 186 -13.24 11.32 -2.25
C TRP A 186 -12.54 10.46 -1.19
N GLY A 187 -11.34 10.89 -0.75
CA GLY A 187 -10.55 10.19 0.26
C GLY A 187 -9.47 9.29 -0.33
N SER A 188 -9.11 8.21 0.39
CA SER A 188 -7.98 7.33 0.03
C SER A 188 -8.42 6.21 -0.88
N ASN A 189 -7.70 6.04 -1.99
CA ASN A 189 -7.96 5.06 -3.04
C ASN A 189 -6.68 4.28 -3.30
N LEU A 190 -6.74 2.96 -3.16
CA LEU A 190 -5.56 2.10 -3.32
C LEU A 190 -5.50 1.54 -4.75
N VAL A 191 -4.31 1.58 -5.34
CA VAL A 191 -3.98 0.89 -6.59
C VAL A 191 -2.85 -0.07 -6.31
N CYS A 192 -3.01 -1.35 -6.64
CA CYS A 192 -1.97 -2.36 -6.45
C CYS A 192 -1.67 -3.09 -7.77
N TYR A 193 -0.40 -3.39 -7.99
CA TYR A 193 0.12 -4.11 -9.15
C TYR A 193 0.80 -5.40 -8.70
N THR A 194 0.42 -6.53 -9.27
CA THR A 194 1.13 -7.80 -9.08
C THR A 194 1.53 -8.33 -10.45
N PRO A 195 2.81 -8.22 -10.82
CA PRO A 195 3.26 -8.61 -12.16
C PRO A 195 3.37 -10.13 -12.31
N ILE A 196 3.12 -10.63 -13.51
CA ILE A 196 3.12 -12.06 -13.85
C ILE A 196 3.95 -12.30 -15.11
N ASP A 197 4.85 -13.28 -15.06
CA ASP A 197 5.68 -13.69 -16.20
C ASP A 197 5.01 -14.77 -17.07
N SER A 198 5.63 -15.11 -18.20
CA SER A 198 5.14 -16.14 -19.13
C SER A 198 5.20 -17.58 -18.59
N LEU A 199 5.86 -17.78 -17.44
CA LEU A 199 5.86 -19.04 -16.69
C LEU A 199 4.78 -19.08 -15.60
N GLY A 200 4.01 -17.99 -15.44
CA GLY A 200 2.97 -17.82 -14.43
C GLY A 200 3.47 -17.38 -13.06
N GLN A 201 4.76 -17.03 -12.92
CA GLN A 201 5.32 -16.58 -11.66
C GLN A 201 4.88 -15.16 -11.36
N GLN A 202 4.39 -14.97 -10.14
CA GLN A 202 4.00 -13.67 -9.64
C GLN A 202 5.17 -13.00 -8.94
N GLY A 203 5.34 -11.71 -9.19
CA GLY A 203 6.22 -10.85 -8.41
C GLY A 203 5.58 -10.33 -7.14
N ASP A 204 6.35 -9.55 -6.38
CA ASP A 204 5.81 -8.86 -5.22
C ASP A 204 4.74 -7.83 -5.64
N THR A 205 3.66 -7.77 -4.86
CA THR A 205 2.63 -6.75 -5.04
C THR A 205 3.16 -5.39 -4.58
N GLN A 206 3.01 -4.38 -5.43
CA GLN A 206 3.32 -2.99 -5.09
C GLN A 206 2.06 -2.14 -5.12
N CYS A 207 1.85 -1.31 -4.10
CA CYS A 207 0.65 -0.50 -3.98
C CYS A 207 0.97 0.99 -3.86
N VAL A 208 0.12 1.82 -4.48
CA VAL A 208 0.16 3.28 -4.44
C VAL A 208 -1.18 3.79 -3.91
N THR A 209 -1.15 4.70 -2.95
CA THR A 209 -2.36 5.34 -2.44
C THR A 209 -2.59 6.68 -3.14
N TYR A 210 -3.71 6.82 -3.84
CA TYR A 210 -4.20 8.10 -4.34
C TYR A 210 -5.15 8.72 -3.32
N ARG A 211 -4.85 9.92 -2.84
CA ARG A 211 -5.81 10.70 -2.06
C ARG A 211 -6.50 11.70 -2.97
N VAL A 212 -7.80 11.51 -3.17
CA VAL A 212 -8.65 12.38 -3.99
C VAL A 212 -9.13 13.54 -3.13
N ASP A 213 -8.96 14.76 -3.65
CA ASP A 213 -9.37 16.02 -3.01
C ASP A 213 -8.73 16.19 -1.61
N VAL A 214 -7.48 15.75 -1.47
CA VAL A 214 -6.58 16.36 -0.48
C VAL A 214 -6.34 17.77 -0.97
N LEU A 215 -7.17 18.67 -0.49
CA LEU A 215 -7.03 20.09 -0.74
C LEU A 215 -5.60 20.52 -0.52
N LEU A 216 -4.89 20.77 -1.62
CA LEU A 216 -3.52 21.25 -1.60
C LEU A 216 -3.48 22.50 -0.72
N LEU A 217 -2.68 22.40 0.35
CA LEU A 217 -2.49 23.49 1.29
C LEU A 217 -1.71 24.61 0.58
N HIS A 218 -2.41 25.68 0.21
CA HIS A 218 -1.76 26.86 -0.34
C HIS A 218 -1.51 27.86 0.78
N LEU A 219 -0.36 28.51 0.77
CA LEU A 219 -0.16 29.71 1.58
C LEU A 219 -1.01 30.83 0.98
N ASN A 220 -1.80 31.49 1.83
CA ASN A 220 -2.48 32.71 1.44
C ASN A 220 -1.45 33.85 1.39
N LEU A 221 -0.92 34.10 0.20
CA LEU A 221 0.14 35.10 -0.02
C LEU A 221 -0.29 36.51 0.37
N SER A 222 -1.59 36.81 0.36
CA SER A 222 -2.14 38.12 0.70
C SER A 222 -2.17 38.42 2.21
N ILE A 223 -1.86 37.43 3.06
CA ILE A 223 -2.05 37.52 4.51
C ILE A 223 -0.75 37.24 5.29
N GLN A 224 0.37 37.13 4.58
CA GLN A 224 1.69 36.96 5.19
C GLN A 224 2.14 38.26 5.85
N SER A 225 2.64 38.16 7.09
CA SER A 225 3.16 39.31 7.81
C SER A 225 4.24 38.88 8.81
N PRO A 226 5.31 39.67 9.00
CA PRO A 226 5.70 40.82 8.20
C PRO A 226 6.30 40.42 6.83
N VAL A 227 6.35 41.37 5.89
CA VAL A 227 7.00 41.22 4.58
C VAL A 227 7.95 42.39 4.32
N GLY A 228 9.05 42.15 3.59
CA GLY A 228 10.04 43.19 3.27
C GLY A 228 10.99 43.53 4.41
N THR A 229 11.31 44.82 4.60
CA THR A 229 12.22 45.28 5.66
C THR A 229 11.54 45.20 7.02
N VAL A 230 12.16 44.47 7.94
CA VAL A 230 11.66 44.26 9.31
C VAL A 230 12.64 44.82 10.33
N LEU A 231 12.11 45.29 11.47
CA LEU A 231 12.95 45.73 12.59
C LEU A 231 13.66 44.53 13.22
N ALA A 232 14.88 44.74 13.70
CA ALA A 232 15.70 43.68 14.30
C ALA A 232 15.07 43.02 15.54
N ASN A 233 14.10 43.68 16.19
CA ASN A 233 13.38 43.16 17.35
C ASN A 233 12.00 42.56 17.02
N GLN A 234 11.65 42.42 15.75
CA GLN A 234 10.40 41.78 15.34
C GLN A 234 10.43 40.28 15.65
N SER A 235 9.60 39.83 16.59
CA SER A 235 9.58 38.44 17.09
C SER A 235 8.35 37.64 16.64
N SER A 236 7.39 38.28 15.97
CA SER A 236 6.13 37.65 15.57
C SER A 236 5.98 37.59 14.07
N TRP A 237 5.52 36.44 13.58
CA TRP A 237 5.29 36.16 12.17
C TRP A 237 3.95 35.44 12.04
N ARG A 238 3.23 35.74 10.96
CA ARG A 238 1.95 35.13 10.63
C ARG A 238 1.98 34.68 9.19
N VAL A 239 1.70 33.39 9.02
CA VAL A 239 1.36 32.77 7.75
C VAL A 239 -0.01 32.13 7.90
N GLU A 240 -0.86 32.34 6.91
CA GLU A 240 -2.19 31.73 6.88
C GLU A 240 -2.25 30.79 5.68
N CYS A 241 -2.81 29.62 5.89
CA CYS A 241 -3.07 28.68 4.82
C CYS A 241 -4.49 28.88 4.31
N THR A 242 -4.75 28.57 3.05
CA THR A 242 -6.09 28.66 2.44
C THR A 242 -7.12 27.76 3.12
N LYS A 243 -6.67 26.79 3.93
CA LYS A 243 -7.48 25.89 4.74
C LYS A 243 -6.83 25.57 6.08
N ALA A 244 -7.62 25.01 7.01
CA ALA A 244 -7.16 24.61 8.32
C ALA A 244 -6.06 23.52 8.23
N VAL A 245 -5.00 23.69 9.01
CA VAL A 245 -3.87 22.76 9.09
C VAL A 245 -3.95 22.02 10.42
N ASN A 246 -3.86 20.69 10.38
CA ASN A 246 -3.57 19.92 11.59
C ASN A 246 -2.12 20.18 11.99
N ARG A 247 -1.93 20.82 13.15
CA ARG A 247 -0.60 21.12 13.67
C ARG A 247 0.12 19.80 14.00
N PRO A 248 1.40 19.66 13.63
CA PRO A 248 2.15 18.46 13.96
C PRO A 248 2.21 18.26 15.48
N SER A 249 2.08 17.00 15.90
CA SER A 249 2.18 16.58 17.30
C SER A 249 3.64 16.54 17.81
N ALA A 250 4.61 16.58 16.90
CA ALA A 250 6.03 16.72 17.18
C ALA A 250 6.56 18.10 16.74
N VAL A 251 7.75 18.48 17.24
CA VAL A 251 8.37 19.77 16.89
C VAL A 251 8.70 19.80 15.39
N ALA A 252 8.09 20.75 14.68
CA ALA A 252 8.35 21.04 13.28
C ALA A 252 8.64 22.54 13.12
N TYR A 253 9.48 22.90 12.14
CA TYR A 253 9.88 24.28 11.88
C TYR A 253 9.69 24.65 10.40
N ILE A 254 9.41 25.93 10.16
CA ILE A 254 9.46 26.54 8.83
C ILE A 254 10.87 27.12 8.67
N PRO A 255 11.70 26.62 7.73
CA PRO A 255 13.07 27.12 7.56
C PRO A 255 13.06 28.53 6.96
N PHE A 256 13.88 29.42 7.52
CA PHE A 256 14.21 30.72 6.94
C PHE A 256 15.64 30.69 6.44
N PHE A 257 15.85 31.17 5.22
CA PHE A 257 17.18 31.25 4.61
C PHE A 257 17.69 32.69 4.70
N GLN A 258 18.93 32.85 5.15
CA GLN A 258 19.66 34.11 4.99
C GLN A 258 20.25 34.13 3.58
N LEU A 259 19.91 35.17 2.80
CA LEU A 259 20.49 35.43 1.49
C LEU A 259 21.82 36.15 1.62
#